data_AF-A0ABC9T413-F1
#
_entry.id   AF-A0ABC9T413-F1
#
_cell.length_a   1.000
_cell.length_b   1.000
_cell.length_c   1.000
_cell.angle_alpha   90.00
_cell.angle_beta   90.00
_cell.angle_gamma   90.00
#
_symmetry.space_group_name_H-M   'P 1'
#
loop_
_entity.id
_entity.type
_entity.pdbx_description
1 polymer ?
#
loop_
_entity_poly.entity_id
_entity_poly.type
_entity_poly.pdbx_seq_one_letter_code
_entity_poly.pdbx_strand_id
1 'polypeptide(L)'
;MHKGNLEEEVANQVSKLNIQKLGIEDNNMTLQQFKKLQKYIHTEMVPVCEIIEDIRLIKDTSEIETMKIAATIADEVFHHIVTFLKPGISETDVRDELEFFMRKKGATSSSFQIIVASGVRSSLPRGVASNKIIERGDIVTLDFGALYDGYCSDITRTVAIGEPSEEFQKIYNVVREALKRGTEAIKPGETAKSIDDITRNYITEHGYGQYFGHSTGHGLGLEIHEPLRLS
;
A
#
# COMPACT_ATOMS: atom_id res chain seq x y z
N MET A 1 -15.23 16.74 -27.92
CA MET A 1 -15.53 17.76 -26.89
C MET A 1 -16.82 17.35 -26.21
N HIS A 2 -16.80 17.14 -24.89
CA HIS A 2 -18.05 16.95 -24.14
C HIS A 2 -18.91 18.21 -24.30
N LYS A 3 -20.18 18.02 -24.67
CA LYS A 3 -21.18 19.10 -24.70
C LYS A 3 -21.81 19.15 -23.30
N GLY A 4 -21.69 20.28 -22.61
CA GLY A 4 -22.36 20.53 -21.32
C GLY A 4 -21.42 20.98 -20.21
N ASN A 5 -22.00 21.68 -19.23
CA ASN A 5 -21.35 22.09 -17.99
C ASN A 5 -21.74 21.05 -16.91
N LEU A 6 -20.74 20.33 -16.38
CA LEU A 6 -20.98 19.24 -15.43
C LEU A 6 -21.64 19.76 -14.15
N GLU A 7 -21.16 20.89 -13.64
CA GLU A 7 -21.66 21.50 -12.41
C GLU A 7 -23.13 21.94 -12.55
N GLU A 8 -23.51 22.46 -13.73
CA GLU A 8 -24.90 22.78 -14.05
C GLU A 8 -25.78 21.53 -14.13
N GLU A 9 -25.29 20.45 -14.72
CA GLU A 9 -26.05 19.20 -14.79
C GLU A 9 -26.23 18.56 -13.40
N VAL A 10 -25.21 18.59 -12.54
CA VAL A 10 -25.36 18.15 -11.14
C VAL A 10 -26.45 18.96 -10.45
N ALA A 11 -26.48 20.30 -10.60
CA ALA A 11 -27.54 21.14 -10.03
C ALA A 11 -28.94 20.82 -10.57
N ASN A 12 -29.04 20.52 -11.88
CA ASN A 12 -30.29 20.06 -12.48
C ASN A 12 -30.77 18.75 -11.85
N GLN A 13 -29.87 17.80 -11.60
CA GLN A 13 -30.21 16.51 -10.97
C GLN A 13 -30.61 16.68 -9.50
N VAL A 14 -29.90 17.53 -8.74
CA VAL A 14 -30.26 17.88 -7.36
C VAL A 14 -31.69 18.41 -7.28
N SER A 15 -32.05 19.30 -8.22
CA SER A 15 -33.40 19.87 -8.31
C SER A 15 -34.45 18.82 -8.72
N LYS A 16 -34.17 18.02 -9.76
CA LYS A 16 -35.06 16.95 -10.25
C LYS A 16 -35.35 15.88 -9.20
N LEU A 17 -34.34 15.52 -8.41
CA LEU A 17 -34.45 14.53 -7.33
C LEU A 17 -34.99 15.13 -6.03
N ASN A 18 -35.28 16.43 -5.99
CA ASN A 18 -35.78 17.16 -4.83
C ASN A 18 -34.91 16.98 -3.56
N ILE A 19 -33.58 16.95 -3.75
CA ILE A 19 -32.60 16.80 -2.67
C ILE A 19 -32.62 18.06 -1.80
N GLN A 20 -32.85 17.89 -0.50
CA GLN A 20 -32.94 18.98 0.48
C GLN A 20 -31.59 19.33 1.12
N LYS A 21 -30.72 18.32 1.28
CA LYS A 21 -29.35 18.47 1.76
C LYS A 21 -28.45 17.55 0.93
N LEU A 22 -27.42 18.12 0.32
CA LEU A 22 -26.49 17.37 -0.53
C LEU A 22 -25.21 17.08 0.25
N GLY A 23 -24.92 15.80 0.48
CA GLY A 23 -23.64 15.37 1.06
C GLY A 23 -22.49 15.62 0.09
N ILE A 24 -21.35 16.10 0.59
CA ILE A 24 -20.12 16.31 -0.18
C ILE A 24 -18.95 15.65 0.55
N GLU A 25 -18.21 14.79 -0.14
CA GLU A 25 -16.98 14.17 0.39
C GLU A 25 -15.86 15.23 0.49
N ASP A 26 -15.66 15.78 1.68
CA ASP A 26 -14.76 16.91 1.91
C ASP A 26 -13.28 16.53 1.89
N ASN A 27 -12.94 15.27 2.16
CA ASN A 27 -11.59 14.73 2.02
C ASN A 27 -11.12 14.64 0.56
N ASN A 28 -12.04 14.55 -0.41
CA ASN A 28 -11.73 14.30 -1.82
C ASN A 28 -12.05 15.48 -2.74
N MET A 29 -12.92 16.40 -2.33
CA MET A 29 -13.29 17.56 -3.14
C MET A 29 -12.35 18.75 -2.89
N THR A 30 -11.74 19.27 -3.96
CA THR A 30 -10.96 20.51 -3.85
C THR A 30 -11.86 21.72 -3.57
N LEU A 31 -11.31 22.73 -2.87
CA LEU A 31 -11.99 24.01 -2.65
C LEU A 31 -12.46 24.67 -3.96
N GLN A 32 -11.72 24.46 -5.07
CA GLN A 32 -12.09 25.01 -6.36
C GLN A 32 -13.33 24.31 -6.93
N GLN A 33 -13.41 22.98 -6.88
CA GLN A 33 -14.59 22.22 -7.32
C GLN A 33 -15.82 22.61 -6.50
N PHE A 34 -15.68 22.68 -5.18
CA PHE A 34 -16.74 23.10 -4.28
C PHE A 34 -17.27 24.51 -4.64
N LYS A 35 -16.38 25.49 -4.83
CA LYS A 35 -16.75 26.85 -5.25
C LYS A 35 -17.44 26.91 -6.61
N LYS A 36 -17.11 26.01 -7.54
CA LYS A 36 -17.81 25.94 -8.84
C LYS A 36 -19.22 25.39 -8.67
N LEU A 37 -19.39 24.32 -7.90
CA LEU A 37 -20.70 23.74 -7.60
C LEU A 37 -21.62 24.73 -6.86
N GLN A 38 -21.08 25.49 -5.91
CA GLN A 38 -21.82 26.55 -5.18
C GLN A 38 -22.45 27.62 -6.08
N LYS A 39 -21.96 27.82 -7.32
CA LYS A 39 -22.56 28.78 -8.25
C LYS A 39 -23.89 28.32 -8.82
N TYR A 40 -24.10 27.00 -8.89
CA TYR A 40 -25.26 26.39 -9.53
C TYR A 40 -26.19 25.70 -8.52
N ILE A 41 -25.63 25.16 -7.44
CA ILE A 41 -26.36 24.46 -6.39
C ILE A 41 -26.69 25.44 -5.26
N HIS A 42 -27.98 25.69 -5.06
CA HIS A 42 -28.49 26.53 -3.97
C HIS A 42 -28.98 25.73 -2.75
N THR A 43 -29.08 24.41 -2.89
CA THR A 43 -29.35 23.48 -1.79
C THR A 43 -28.20 23.50 -0.77
N GLU A 44 -28.53 23.30 0.51
CA GLU A 44 -27.53 23.14 1.57
C GLU A 44 -26.57 21.98 1.23
N MET A 45 -25.28 22.30 1.10
CA MET A 45 -24.22 21.30 0.94
C MET A 45 -23.59 21.00 2.29
N VAL A 46 -23.64 19.73 2.68
CA VAL A 46 -23.20 19.25 3.99
C VAL A 46 -21.93 18.41 3.78
N PRO A 47 -20.79 18.80 4.38
CA PRO A 47 -19.61 17.95 4.41
C PRO A 47 -19.94 16.60 5.05
N VAL A 48 -19.56 15.52 4.39
CA VAL A 48 -19.60 14.16 4.95
C VAL A 48 -18.21 13.57 4.92
N CYS A 49 -17.84 12.87 5.98
CA CYS A 49 -16.55 12.23 6.14
C CYS A 49 -16.78 10.73 6.38
N GLU A 50 -15.90 9.89 5.83
CA GLU A 50 -15.75 8.46 6.16
C GLU A 50 -16.95 7.55 5.83
N ILE A 51 -18.01 8.06 5.20
CA ILE A 51 -19.19 7.24 4.82
C ILE A 51 -18.80 6.15 3.82
N ILE A 52 -18.03 6.49 2.80
CA ILE A 52 -17.63 5.53 1.74
C ILE A 52 -16.50 4.64 2.26
N GLU A 53 -15.60 5.20 3.06
CA GLU A 53 -14.49 4.51 3.69
C GLU A 53 -14.97 3.43 4.67
N ASP A 54 -16.01 3.69 5.46
CA ASP A 54 -16.62 2.71 6.37
C ASP A 54 -17.23 1.52 5.62
N ILE A 55 -17.84 1.77 4.46
CA ILE A 55 -18.38 0.71 3.59
C ILE A 55 -17.23 -0.11 3.01
N ARG A 56 -16.18 0.55 2.52
CA ARG A 56 -14.99 -0.10 1.94
C ARG A 56 -14.15 -0.84 2.97
N LEU A 57 -14.26 -0.52 4.26
CA LEU A 57 -13.43 -1.11 5.31
C LEU A 57 -13.59 -2.64 5.35
N ILE A 58 -14.83 -3.13 5.22
CA ILE A 58 -15.17 -4.55 5.26
C ILE A 58 -15.37 -5.07 3.83
N LYS A 59 -14.38 -5.81 3.34
CA LYS A 59 -14.40 -6.35 1.97
C LYS A 59 -15.42 -7.47 1.86
N ASP A 60 -16.19 -7.44 0.78
CA ASP A 60 -17.03 -8.55 0.39
C ASP A 60 -16.20 -9.70 -0.23
N THR A 61 -16.87 -10.83 -0.49
CA THR A 61 -16.20 -12.01 -1.04
C THR A 61 -15.55 -11.73 -2.40
N SER A 62 -16.19 -10.95 -3.27
CA SER A 62 -15.65 -10.64 -4.60
C SER A 62 -14.40 -9.77 -4.52
N GLU A 63 -14.39 -8.78 -3.63
CA GLU A 63 -13.23 -7.93 -3.37
C GLU A 63 -12.06 -8.77 -2.84
N ILE A 64 -12.31 -9.66 -1.88
CA ILE A 64 -11.29 -10.55 -1.31
C ILE A 64 -10.70 -11.48 -2.40
N GLU A 65 -11.53 -12.07 -3.25
CA GLU A 65 -11.03 -12.93 -4.33
C GLU A 65 -10.17 -12.14 -5.34
N THR A 66 -10.57 -10.91 -5.69
CA THR A 66 -9.74 -10.03 -6.54
C THR A 66 -8.41 -9.68 -5.87
N MET A 67 -8.41 -9.36 -4.58
CA MET A 67 -7.20 -9.09 -3.81
C MET A 67 -6.27 -10.32 -3.71
N LYS A 68 -6.84 -11.54 -3.61
CA LYS A 68 -6.04 -12.79 -3.65
C LYS A 68 -5.35 -12.98 -5.00
N ILE A 69 -6.00 -12.62 -6.10
CA ILE A 69 -5.36 -12.65 -7.43
C ILE A 69 -4.22 -11.63 -7.49
N ALA A 70 -4.44 -10.40 -7.02
CA ALA A 70 -3.39 -9.38 -6.92
C ALA A 70 -2.17 -9.86 -6.09
N ALA A 71 -2.43 -10.54 -4.96
CA ALA A 71 -1.38 -11.13 -4.13
C ALA A 71 -0.65 -12.28 -4.84
N THR A 72 -1.38 -13.15 -5.52
CA THR A 72 -0.81 -14.28 -6.30
C THR A 72 0.12 -13.77 -7.40
N ILE A 73 -0.27 -12.70 -8.11
CA ILE A 73 0.59 -12.07 -9.11
C ILE A 73 1.90 -11.59 -8.47
N ALA A 74 1.82 -10.89 -7.33
CA ALA A 74 3.01 -10.39 -6.63
C ALA A 74 3.92 -11.53 -6.13
N ASP A 75 3.33 -12.63 -5.63
CA ASP A 75 4.09 -13.82 -5.23
C ASP A 75 4.80 -14.47 -6.43
N GLU A 76 4.13 -14.66 -7.57
CA GLU A 76 4.76 -15.22 -8.78
C GLU A 76 5.90 -14.32 -9.28
N VAL A 77 5.72 -13.01 -9.21
CA VAL A 77 6.75 -12.01 -9.55
C VAL A 77 7.92 -12.07 -8.58
N PHE A 78 7.68 -12.29 -7.29
CA PHE A 78 8.75 -12.51 -6.31
C PHE A 78 9.59 -13.75 -6.65
N HIS A 79 8.95 -14.86 -7.01
CA HIS A 79 9.68 -16.07 -7.43
C HIS A 79 10.53 -15.83 -8.69
N HIS A 80 10.06 -14.98 -9.60
CA HIS A 80 10.84 -14.59 -10.76
C HIS A 80 12.03 -13.68 -10.39
N ILE A 81 11.79 -12.62 -9.62
CA ILE A 81 12.80 -11.58 -9.38
C ILE A 81 14.01 -12.10 -8.60
N VAL A 82 13.83 -13.08 -7.72
CA VAL A 82 14.95 -13.72 -6.99
C VAL A 82 15.92 -14.44 -7.93
N THR A 83 15.48 -14.87 -9.12
CA THR A 83 16.35 -15.46 -10.15
C THR A 83 17.04 -14.42 -11.03
N PHE A 84 16.48 -13.21 -11.09
CA PHE A 84 17.01 -12.08 -11.85
C PHE A 84 18.09 -11.32 -11.08
N LEU A 85 17.97 -11.26 -9.75
CA LEU A 85 18.90 -10.57 -8.86
C LEU A 85 20.33 -11.12 -8.96
N LYS A 86 21.28 -10.23 -9.23
CA LYS A 86 22.72 -10.52 -9.30
C LYS A 86 23.54 -9.25 -9.08
N PRO A 87 24.81 -9.35 -8.67
CA PRO A 87 25.70 -8.20 -8.67
C PRO A 87 25.82 -7.57 -10.06
N GLY A 88 25.90 -6.24 -10.12
CA GLY A 88 26.15 -5.48 -11.35
C GLY A 88 24.90 -4.94 -12.06
N ILE A 89 23.69 -5.29 -11.61
CA ILE A 89 22.45 -4.63 -12.07
C ILE A 89 22.08 -3.49 -11.12
N SER A 90 21.38 -2.49 -11.63
CA SER A 90 20.86 -1.39 -10.80
C SER A 90 19.55 -1.77 -10.11
N GLU A 91 19.21 -1.06 -9.04
CA GLU A 91 17.88 -1.20 -8.42
C GLU A 91 16.75 -0.80 -9.39
N THR A 92 17.01 0.17 -10.28
CA THR A 92 16.11 0.54 -11.39
C THR A 92 15.87 -0.63 -12.34
N ASP A 93 16.89 -1.42 -12.70
CA ASP A 93 16.70 -2.60 -13.55
C ASP A 93 15.79 -3.64 -12.89
N VAL A 94 15.94 -3.83 -11.57
CA VAL A 94 15.07 -4.72 -10.76
C VAL A 94 13.65 -4.19 -10.72
N ARG A 95 13.46 -2.88 -10.50
CA ARG A 95 12.15 -2.22 -10.52
C ARG A 95 11.43 -2.45 -11.85
N ASP A 96 12.13 -2.25 -12.97
CA ASP A 96 11.55 -2.37 -14.30
C ASP A 96 11.20 -3.82 -14.64
N GLU A 97 12.00 -4.78 -14.19
CA GLU A 97 11.69 -6.20 -14.31
C GLU A 97 10.45 -6.60 -13.48
N LEU A 98 10.33 -6.11 -12.24
CA LEU A 98 9.15 -6.30 -11.39
C LEU A 98 7.88 -5.75 -12.07
N GLU A 99 7.92 -4.51 -12.55
CA GLU A 99 6.80 -3.85 -13.24
C GLU A 99 6.40 -4.62 -14.51
N PHE A 100 7.39 -5.00 -15.33
CA PHE A 100 7.17 -5.76 -16.54
C PHE A 100 6.50 -7.11 -16.26
N PHE A 101 7.03 -7.87 -15.29
CA PHE A 101 6.48 -9.19 -14.98
C PHE A 101 5.09 -9.12 -14.35
N MET A 102 4.81 -8.14 -13.47
CA MET A 102 3.46 -7.92 -12.95
C MET A 102 2.46 -7.67 -14.08
N ARG A 103 2.79 -6.77 -15.02
CA ARG A 103 1.94 -6.51 -16.19
C ARG A 103 1.75 -7.73 -17.07
N LYS A 104 2.82 -8.49 -17.31
CA LYS A 104 2.78 -9.75 -18.07
C LYS A 104 1.87 -10.80 -17.42
N LYS A 105 1.73 -10.78 -16.09
CA LYS A 105 0.85 -11.65 -15.30
C LYS A 105 -0.59 -11.13 -15.16
N GLY A 106 -0.91 -9.99 -15.77
CA GLY A 106 -2.27 -9.46 -15.86
C GLY A 106 -2.56 -8.28 -14.94
N ALA A 107 -1.57 -7.79 -14.18
CA ALA A 107 -1.73 -6.54 -13.43
C ALA A 107 -1.85 -5.34 -14.38
N THR A 108 -2.65 -4.35 -14.00
CA THR A 108 -2.69 -3.05 -14.69
C THR A 108 -1.38 -2.28 -14.54
N SER A 109 -0.75 -2.37 -13.36
CA SER A 109 0.53 -1.76 -13.01
C SER A 109 1.03 -2.32 -11.67
N SER A 110 2.15 -1.82 -11.17
CA SER A 110 2.37 -1.79 -9.72
C SER A 110 1.29 -0.97 -9.00
N SER A 111 1.00 -1.31 -7.73
CA SER A 111 0.06 -0.57 -6.87
C SER A 111 0.65 0.72 -6.29
N PHE A 112 1.99 0.86 -6.29
CA PHE A 112 2.70 2.05 -5.80
C PHE A 112 4.12 2.15 -6.40
N GLN A 113 4.85 3.20 -6.06
CA GLN A 113 6.26 3.33 -6.45
C GLN A 113 7.10 2.22 -5.80
N ILE A 114 7.49 1.23 -6.60
CA ILE A 114 8.29 0.09 -6.20
C ILE A 114 9.58 0.55 -5.48
N ILE A 115 9.82 -0.05 -4.33
CA ILE A 115 11.02 0.10 -3.52
C ILE A 115 11.94 -1.07 -3.81
N VAL A 116 13.16 -0.73 -4.24
CA VAL A 116 14.30 -1.64 -4.30
C VAL A 116 15.45 -0.92 -3.61
N ALA A 117 15.80 -1.40 -2.42
CA ALA A 117 16.75 -0.74 -1.54
C ALA A 117 17.90 -1.70 -1.17
N SER A 118 19.07 -1.47 -1.76
CA SER A 118 20.23 -2.34 -1.67
C SER A 118 21.37 -1.77 -0.81
N GLY A 119 22.08 -2.67 -0.11
CA GLY A 119 23.21 -2.30 0.75
C GLY A 119 22.78 -1.37 1.87
N VAL A 120 23.50 -0.28 2.09
CA VAL A 120 23.13 0.74 3.10
C VAL A 120 21.72 1.30 2.86
N ARG A 121 21.25 1.36 1.60
CA ARG A 121 19.90 1.86 1.30
C ARG A 121 18.80 0.97 1.88
N SER A 122 19.05 -0.31 2.16
CA SER A 122 18.08 -1.20 2.84
C SER A 122 17.68 -0.69 4.23
N SER A 123 18.44 0.24 4.82
CA SER A 123 18.06 0.93 6.07
C SER A 123 17.06 2.07 5.88
N LEU A 124 16.69 2.42 4.64
CA LEU A 124 15.74 3.48 4.32
C LEU A 124 14.32 2.87 4.19
N PRO A 125 13.37 3.16 5.11
CA PRO A 125 12.02 2.58 5.06
C PRO A 125 11.21 2.94 3.81
N ARG A 126 11.62 3.97 3.07
CA ARG A 126 11.01 4.41 1.80
C ARG A 126 12.06 4.54 0.69
N GLY A 127 12.96 3.56 0.60
CA GLY A 127 14.07 3.55 -0.33
C GLY A 127 13.68 3.25 -1.78
N VAL A 128 12.81 4.07 -2.38
CA VAL A 128 12.37 3.94 -3.80
C VAL A 128 13.56 3.62 -4.70
N ALA A 129 13.41 2.69 -5.65
CA ALA A 129 14.50 2.20 -6.48
C ALA A 129 15.34 3.33 -7.09
N SER A 130 16.67 3.21 -7.00
CA SER A 130 17.61 4.21 -7.50
C SER A 130 18.58 3.64 -8.55
N ASN A 131 19.50 4.47 -9.03
CA ASN A 131 20.55 4.01 -9.95
C ASN A 131 21.73 3.33 -9.22
N LYS A 132 21.62 3.06 -7.90
CA LYS A 132 22.64 2.30 -7.18
C LYS A 132 22.78 0.91 -7.82
N ILE A 133 24.02 0.50 -8.04
CA ILE A 133 24.37 -0.86 -8.48
C ILE A 133 24.34 -1.80 -7.28
N ILE A 134 23.71 -2.95 -7.47
CA ILE A 134 23.66 -4.04 -6.49
C ILE A 134 25.01 -4.75 -6.48
N GLU A 135 25.57 -4.96 -5.30
CA GLU A 135 26.88 -5.56 -5.09
C GLU A 135 26.78 -6.90 -4.34
N ARG A 136 27.84 -7.70 -4.40
CA ARG A 136 27.92 -8.91 -3.56
C ARG A 136 28.05 -8.49 -2.09
N GLY A 137 27.26 -9.11 -1.22
CA GLY A 137 27.13 -8.78 0.20
C GLY A 137 26.00 -7.80 0.49
N ASP A 138 25.36 -7.23 -0.54
CA ASP A 138 24.20 -6.37 -0.31
C ASP A 138 23.02 -7.15 0.24
N ILE A 139 22.36 -6.52 1.21
CA ILE A 139 20.97 -6.81 1.56
C ILE A 139 20.09 -6.00 0.62
N VAL A 140 19.05 -6.62 0.07
CA VAL A 140 18.11 -5.99 -0.86
C VAL A 140 16.70 -6.14 -0.31
N THR A 141 16.09 -5.02 0.08
CA THR A 141 14.67 -4.94 0.43
C THR A 141 13.89 -4.63 -0.84
N LEU A 142 12.95 -5.51 -1.16
CA LEU A 142 12.00 -5.41 -2.27
C LEU A 142 10.63 -5.16 -1.66
N ASP A 143 10.01 -4.04 -2.01
CA ASP A 143 8.68 -3.68 -1.55
C ASP A 143 7.86 -3.18 -2.73
N PHE A 144 6.84 -3.97 -3.08
CA PHE A 144 6.06 -3.82 -4.31
C PHE A 144 4.71 -4.51 -4.16
N GLY A 145 3.79 -4.22 -5.08
CA GLY A 145 2.52 -4.90 -5.16
C GLY A 145 1.88 -4.70 -6.52
N ALA A 146 0.88 -5.53 -6.83
CA ALA A 146 0.17 -5.49 -8.10
C ALA A 146 -1.15 -4.73 -7.96
N LEU A 147 -1.48 -3.90 -8.95
CA LEU A 147 -2.82 -3.36 -9.14
C LEU A 147 -3.57 -4.27 -10.12
N TYR A 148 -4.60 -4.97 -9.65
CA TYR A 148 -5.39 -5.90 -10.45
C TYR A 148 -6.89 -5.61 -10.28
N ASP A 149 -7.56 -5.34 -11.39
CA ASP A 149 -9.00 -5.02 -11.46
C ASP A 149 -9.44 -3.96 -10.42
N GLY A 150 -8.60 -2.94 -10.24
CA GLY A 150 -8.83 -1.85 -9.29
C GLY A 150 -8.35 -2.11 -7.86
N TYR A 151 -7.97 -3.33 -7.49
CA TYR A 151 -7.50 -3.68 -6.14
C TYR A 151 -5.99 -3.84 -6.06
N CYS A 152 -5.42 -3.40 -4.95
CA CYS A 152 -4.00 -3.48 -4.66
C CYS A 152 -3.64 -4.79 -3.96
N SER A 153 -2.43 -5.29 -4.21
CA SER A 153 -1.67 -6.06 -3.24
C SER A 153 -0.47 -5.24 -2.75
N ASP A 154 0.18 -5.73 -1.69
CA ASP A 154 1.38 -5.16 -1.11
C ASP A 154 2.22 -6.26 -0.44
N ILE A 155 3.48 -6.40 -0.84
CA ILE A 155 4.40 -7.39 -0.30
C ILE A 155 5.82 -6.80 -0.19
N THR A 156 6.37 -6.94 1.01
CA THR A 156 7.79 -6.70 1.26
C THR A 156 8.53 -8.01 1.51
N ARG A 157 9.68 -8.19 0.85
CA ARG A 157 10.65 -9.27 1.14
C ARG A 157 12.06 -8.70 1.12
N THR A 158 12.92 -9.20 2.01
CA THR A 158 14.33 -8.83 2.05
C THR A 158 15.19 -10.06 1.78
N VAL A 159 16.13 -9.93 0.85
CA VAL A 159 17.04 -11.00 0.39
C VAL A 159 18.50 -10.56 0.49
N ALA A 160 19.43 -11.50 0.48
CA ALA A 160 20.87 -11.23 0.49
C ALA A 160 21.52 -11.64 -0.84
N ILE A 161 22.46 -10.83 -1.33
CA ILE A 161 23.26 -11.14 -2.53
C ILE A 161 24.54 -11.85 -2.08
N GLY A 162 24.45 -13.17 -1.88
CA GLY A 162 25.50 -13.97 -1.25
C GLY A 162 25.21 -14.18 0.24
N GLU A 163 26.25 -14.44 1.04
CA GLU A 163 26.10 -14.75 2.47
C GLU A 163 25.93 -13.46 3.30
N PRO A 164 24.84 -13.31 4.07
CA PRO A 164 24.67 -12.18 4.97
C PRO A 164 25.50 -12.33 6.25
N SER A 165 25.84 -11.21 6.88
CA SER A 165 26.54 -11.20 8.17
C SER A 165 25.70 -11.82 9.30
N GLU A 166 26.34 -12.34 10.33
CA GLU A 166 25.66 -12.87 11.53
C GLU A 166 24.73 -11.83 12.17
N GLU A 167 25.17 -10.57 12.24
CA GLU A 167 24.35 -9.48 12.77
C GLU A 167 23.08 -9.26 11.93
N PHE A 168 23.19 -9.29 10.60
CA PHE A 168 22.01 -9.17 9.75
C PHE A 168 21.06 -10.36 9.92
N GLN A 169 21.59 -11.58 10.01
CA GLN A 169 20.77 -12.77 10.27
C GLN A 169 20.02 -12.65 11.60
N LYS A 170 20.64 -12.09 12.63
CA LYS A 170 20.00 -11.81 13.92
C LYS A 170 18.86 -10.81 13.78
N ILE A 171 19.08 -9.67 13.11
CA ILE A 171 18.05 -8.66 12.85
C ILE A 171 16.89 -9.27 12.06
N TYR A 172 17.19 -9.97 10.97
CA TYR A 172 16.20 -10.63 10.12
C TYR A 172 15.33 -11.61 10.91
N ASN A 173 15.93 -12.42 11.79
CA ASN A 173 15.20 -13.35 12.63
C ASN A 173 14.30 -12.66 13.65
N VAL A 174 14.73 -11.54 14.24
CA VAL A 174 13.88 -10.74 15.14
C VAL A 174 12.67 -10.19 14.38
N VAL A 175 12.87 -9.61 13.20
CA VAL A 175 11.77 -9.09 12.36
C VAL A 175 10.82 -10.20 11.92
N ARG A 176 11.35 -11.34 11.48
CA ARG A 176 10.56 -12.50 11.05
C ARG A 176 9.68 -13.04 12.18
N GLU A 177 10.22 -13.16 13.39
CA GLU A 177 9.47 -13.62 14.56
C GLU A 177 8.45 -12.58 15.03
N ALA A 178 8.78 -11.28 14.99
CA ALA A 178 7.82 -10.21 15.26
C ALA A 178 6.62 -10.25 14.30
N LEU A 179 6.89 -10.39 12.99
CA LEU A 179 5.87 -10.52 11.95
C LEU A 179 4.98 -11.74 12.21
N LYS A 180 5.58 -12.89 12.49
CA LYS A 180 4.85 -14.13 12.80
C LYS A 180 3.89 -13.93 13.98
N ARG A 181 4.38 -13.36 15.09
CA ARG A 181 3.56 -13.09 16.28
C ARG A 181 2.41 -12.13 15.99
N GLY A 182 2.66 -11.07 15.22
CA GLY A 182 1.63 -10.13 14.78
C GLY A 182 0.55 -10.84 13.96
N THR A 183 0.94 -11.58 12.93
CA THR A 183 0.00 -12.30 12.05
C THR A 183 -0.82 -13.36 12.80
N GLU A 184 -0.19 -14.12 13.71
CA GLU A 184 -0.89 -15.13 14.52
C GLU A 184 -1.88 -14.52 15.54
N ALA A 185 -1.65 -13.27 15.95
CA ALA A 185 -2.54 -12.56 16.87
C ALA A 185 -3.77 -11.95 16.19
N ILE A 186 -3.75 -11.74 14.86
CA ILE A 186 -4.86 -11.11 14.13
C ILE A 186 -6.08 -12.03 14.13
N LYS A 187 -7.18 -11.56 14.73
CA LYS A 187 -8.49 -12.21 14.72
C LYS A 187 -9.60 -11.19 15.02
N PRO A 188 -10.87 -11.48 14.70
CA PRO A 188 -12.00 -10.60 15.05
C PRO A 188 -12.05 -10.29 16.56
N GLY A 189 -12.25 -9.01 16.89
CA GLY A 189 -12.34 -8.51 18.26
C GLY A 189 -11.02 -7.98 18.83
N GLU A 190 -9.88 -8.22 18.18
CA GLU A 190 -8.61 -7.60 18.57
C GLU A 190 -8.54 -6.14 18.11
N THR A 191 -7.83 -5.31 18.89
CA THR A 191 -7.60 -3.91 18.52
C THR A 191 -6.33 -3.76 17.69
N ALA A 192 -6.33 -2.79 16.77
CA ALA A 192 -5.17 -2.46 15.95
C ALA A 192 -3.89 -2.21 16.77
N LYS A 193 -4.06 -1.50 17.89
CA LYS A 193 -3.01 -1.21 18.86
C LYS A 193 -2.45 -2.47 19.52
N SER A 194 -3.30 -3.41 19.92
CA SER A 194 -2.86 -4.68 20.52
C SER A 194 -1.92 -5.44 19.58
N ILE A 195 -2.25 -5.49 18.28
CA ILE A 195 -1.42 -6.13 17.26
C ILE A 195 -0.08 -5.41 17.08
N ASP A 196 -0.07 -4.06 17.02
CA ASP A 196 1.17 -3.29 16.94
C ASP A 196 2.05 -3.46 18.19
N ASP A 197 1.44 -3.45 19.38
CA ASP A 197 2.17 -3.64 20.64
C ASP A 197 2.86 -5.02 20.66
N ILE A 198 2.23 -6.09 20.14
CA ILE A 198 2.83 -7.43 20.08
C ILE A 198 4.11 -7.45 19.23
N THR A 199 4.10 -6.83 18.05
CA THR A 199 5.27 -6.79 17.17
C THR A 199 6.34 -5.85 17.74
N ARG A 200 5.94 -4.65 18.17
CA ARG A 200 6.81 -3.58 18.65
C ARG A 200 7.51 -3.95 19.95
N ASN A 201 6.80 -4.58 20.88
CA ASN A 201 7.38 -5.01 22.15
C ASN A 201 8.44 -6.09 21.91
N TYR A 202 8.17 -7.08 21.05
CA TYR A 202 9.15 -8.11 20.73
C TYR A 202 10.44 -7.52 20.12
N ILE A 203 10.32 -6.59 19.17
CA ILE A 203 11.47 -5.88 18.59
C ILE A 203 12.22 -5.07 19.66
N THR A 204 11.49 -4.43 20.58
CA THR A 204 12.05 -3.61 21.67
C THR A 204 12.81 -4.47 22.69
N GLU A 205 12.25 -5.61 23.10
CA GLU A 205 12.89 -6.58 24.00
C GLU A 205 14.22 -7.09 23.46
N HIS A 206 14.37 -7.18 22.13
CA HIS A 206 15.61 -7.57 21.46
C HIS A 206 16.59 -6.41 21.23
N GLY A 207 16.30 -5.22 21.76
CA GLY A 207 17.17 -4.05 21.71
C GLY A 207 17.06 -3.20 20.44
N TYR A 208 16.10 -3.49 19.56
CA TYR A 208 15.96 -2.80 18.26
C TYR A 208 14.79 -1.80 18.22
N GLY A 209 14.12 -1.55 19.35
CA GLY A 209 12.90 -0.71 19.41
C GLY A 209 13.06 0.69 18.83
N GLN A 210 14.20 1.35 19.06
CA GLN A 210 14.48 2.70 18.51
C GLN A 210 14.58 2.73 16.98
N TYR A 211 14.75 1.59 16.32
CA TYR A 211 14.86 1.48 14.86
C TYR A 211 13.51 1.16 14.20
N PHE A 212 12.46 0.83 14.97
CA PHE A 212 11.13 0.55 14.44
C PHE A 212 10.25 1.82 14.42
N GLY A 213 10.50 2.68 13.44
CA GLY A 213 9.95 4.04 13.36
C GLY A 213 8.57 4.21 12.71
N HIS A 214 7.90 3.11 12.31
CA HIS A 214 6.58 3.16 11.66
C HIS A 214 5.59 2.21 12.32
N SER A 215 4.33 2.25 11.86
CA SER A 215 3.26 1.33 12.28
C SER A 215 3.51 -0.08 11.74
N THR A 216 2.91 -1.08 12.39
CA THR A 216 2.99 -2.49 11.97
C THR A 216 2.33 -2.76 10.63
N GLY A 217 1.30 -2.02 10.26
CA GLY A 217 0.60 -2.19 8.99
C GLY A 217 -0.55 -1.20 8.79
N HIS A 218 -1.27 -1.39 7.70
CA HIS A 218 -2.43 -0.60 7.29
C HIS A 218 -3.41 -1.46 6.48
N GLY A 219 -4.62 -0.95 6.27
CA GLY A 219 -5.57 -1.49 5.31
C GLY A 219 -5.15 -1.20 3.87
N LEU A 220 -5.60 -2.06 2.97
CA LEU A 220 -5.45 -1.90 1.53
C LEU A 220 -6.66 -2.51 0.82
N GLY A 221 -6.95 -2.01 -0.38
CA GLY A 221 -8.12 -2.38 -1.17
C GLY A 221 -8.06 -1.70 -2.52
N LEU A 222 -9.01 -0.80 -2.79
CA LEU A 222 -8.95 0.07 -3.98
C LEU A 222 -7.75 1.03 -3.94
N GLU A 223 -7.27 1.34 -2.72
CA GLU A 223 -6.10 2.17 -2.49
C GLU A 223 -5.02 1.38 -1.74
N ILE A 224 -3.77 1.76 -1.94
CA ILE A 224 -2.62 1.13 -1.25
C ILE A 224 -2.63 1.41 0.26
N HIS A 225 -3.14 2.57 0.66
CA HIS A 225 -3.34 2.94 2.05
C HIS A 225 -4.78 3.35 2.26
N GLU A 226 -5.52 2.55 3.03
CA GLU A 226 -6.87 2.85 3.49
C GLU A 226 -7.01 2.41 4.97
N PRO A 227 -8.04 2.87 5.68
CA PRO A 227 -8.29 2.43 7.05
C PRO A 227 -8.38 0.90 7.16
N LEU A 228 -7.99 0.29 8.27
CA LEU A 228 -7.43 0.86 9.50
C LEU A 228 -5.90 0.87 9.50
N ARG A 229 -5.28 1.61 10.42
CA ARG A 229 -3.84 1.56 10.69
C ARG A 229 -3.55 0.67 11.91
N LEU A 230 -2.55 -0.22 11.83
CA LEU A 230 -2.08 -1.02 12.95
C LEU A 230 -1.00 -0.26 13.74
N SER A 231 -1.40 0.53 14.73
CA SER A 231 -0.54 1.35 15.60
C SER A 231 -1.17 1.63 16.97
#